data_AF-A0AA37Q9J7-F1
#
_entry.id   AF-A0AA37Q9J7-F1
#
_cell.length_a   1.000
_cell.length_b   1.000
_cell.length_c   1.000
_cell.angle_alpha   90.00
_cell.angle_beta   90.00
_cell.angle_gamma   90.00
#
_symmetry.space_group_name_H-M   'P 1'
#
loop_
_entity.id
_entity.type
_entity.pdbx_description
1 polymer ?
#
loop_
_entity_poly.entity_id
_entity_poly.type
_entity_poly.pdbx_seq_one_letter_code
_entity_poly.pdbx_strand_id
1 'polypeptide(L)'
;MGRATTTTTATTTATTDPSHQEERMQTVQDGQCGLCAHFGEHHPTTQQQVQIRRSHEAPETMLDDCGHPRHAPLHLKVTPLSGCDGFEPAR
;
A
#
# COMPACT_ATOMS: atom_id res chain seq x y z
N MET A 1 41.86 16.32 46.28
CA MET A 1 40.48 15.76 46.33
C MET A 1 39.58 16.71 45.55
N GLY A 2 39.12 16.35 44.34
CA GLY A 2 38.29 17.28 43.55
C GLY A 2 38.06 16.95 42.08
N ARG A 3 37.10 16.04 41.84
CA ARG A 3 36.15 15.93 40.71
C ARG A 3 36.70 15.78 39.27
N ALA A 4 36.52 14.55 38.76
CA ALA A 4 36.48 14.22 37.35
C ALA A 4 35.27 14.88 36.67
N THR A 5 35.46 15.45 35.48
CA THR A 5 34.38 15.92 34.60
C THR A 5 34.40 15.07 33.34
N THR A 6 33.51 14.09 33.31
CA THR A 6 33.28 13.25 32.14
C THR A 6 32.31 13.97 31.23
N THR A 7 32.79 14.48 30.10
CA THR A 7 31.94 15.07 29.06
C THR A 7 31.31 13.94 28.25
N THR A 8 30.06 13.61 28.57
CA THR A 8 29.22 12.72 27.75
C THR A 8 28.64 13.53 26.60
N THR A 9 29.23 13.41 25.41
CA THR A 9 28.61 13.89 24.18
C THR A 9 27.51 12.92 23.79
N ALA A 10 26.26 13.30 24.03
CA ALA A 10 25.10 12.56 23.53
C ALA A 10 24.96 12.81 22.02
N THR A 11 25.36 11.81 21.23
CA THR A 11 25.06 11.74 19.80
C THR A 11 23.58 11.49 19.63
N THR A 12 22.83 12.52 19.22
CA THR A 12 21.44 12.36 18.77
C THR A 12 21.42 11.63 17.44
N THR A 13 21.35 10.31 17.47
CA THR A 13 20.92 9.52 16.30
C THR A 13 19.47 9.85 16.01
N ALA A 14 19.23 10.59 14.94
CA ALA A 14 17.93 10.64 14.29
C ALA A 14 17.66 9.26 13.67
N THR A 15 17.05 8.37 14.46
CA THR A 15 16.51 7.10 13.98
C THR A 15 15.18 7.41 13.30
N THR A 16 15.21 7.64 11.99
CA THR A 16 14.02 7.45 11.15
C THR A 16 13.75 5.96 11.14
N ASP A 17 12.84 5.50 12.01
CA ASP A 17 12.36 4.13 12.03
C ASP A 17 11.54 3.88 10.74
N PRO A 18 11.97 2.99 9.82
CA PRO A 18 11.25 2.71 8.58
C PRO A 18 10.00 1.83 8.80
N SER A 19 9.72 1.37 10.02
CA SER A 19 8.90 0.18 10.27
C SER A 19 7.40 0.46 10.53
N HIS A 20 6.90 1.67 10.23
CA HIS A 20 5.48 2.00 10.41
C HIS A 20 4.73 2.32 9.10
N GLN A 21 5.36 2.16 7.93
CA GLN A 21 4.68 2.45 6.66
C GLN A 21 3.83 1.29 6.15
N GLU A 22 3.97 0.09 6.71
CA GLU A 22 3.28 -1.12 6.22
C GLU A 22 1.85 -1.31 6.74
N GLU A 23 1.41 -0.53 7.73
CA GLU A 23 0.08 -0.67 8.35
C GLU A 23 -0.83 0.56 8.19
N ARG A 24 -0.43 1.58 7.42
CA ARG A 24 -1.34 2.71 7.16
C ARG A 24 -2.42 2.30 6.15
N MET A 25 -3.51 1.77 6.68
CA MET A 25 -4.75 1.59 5.93
C MET A 25 -5.27 2.94 5.46
N GLN A 26 -5.63 3.03 4.19
CA GLN A 26 -6.23 4.20 3.57
C GLN A 26 -7.58 3.80 2.97
N THR A 27 -8.50 4.74 2.92
CA THR A 27 -9.81 4.52 2.32
C THR A 27 -9.69 4.42 0.80
N VAL A 28 -10.25 3.36 0.23
CA VAL A 28 -10.38 3.14 -1.20
C VAL A 28 -11.76 3.63 -1.64
N GLN A 29 -11.82 4.39 -2.74
CA GLN A 29 -13.06 4.94 -3.29
C GLN A 29 -13.38 4.34 -4.65
N ASP A 30 -14.63 4.51 -5.09
CA ASP A 30 -15.02 4.19 -6.47
C ASP A 30 -14.11 4.91 -7.48
N GLY A 31 -13.78 4.23 -8.57
CA GLY A 31 -12.77 4.69 -9.54
C GLY A 31 -11.34 4.25 -9.23
N GLN A 32 -11.08 3.65 -8.07
CA GLN A 32 -9.75 3.14 -7.71
C GLN A 32 -9.63 1.63 -7.92
N CYS A 33 -8.40 1.18 -8.16
CA CYS A 33 -8.09 -0.21 -8.48
C CYS A 33 -8.63 -1.20 -7.44
N GLY A 34 -8.55 -0.90 -6.14
CA GLY A 34 -8.98 -1.83 -5.09
C GLY A 34 -10.46 -2.24 -5.15
N LEU A 35 -11.32 -1.41 -5.77
CA LEU A 35 -12.75 -1.70 -5.98
C LEU A 35 -13.06 -2.09 -7.44
N CYS A 36 -12.03 -2.19 -8.29
CA CYS A 36 -12.17 -2.56 -9.68
C CYS A 36 -12.24 -4.09 -9.85
N ALA A 37 -13.02 -4.56 -10.83
CA ALA A 37 -13.12 -5.96 -11.21
C ALA A 37 -11.77 -6.53 -11.69
N HIS A 38 -10.93 -5.67 -12.27
CA HIS A 38 -9.65 -6.06 -12.88
C HIS A 38 -8.46 -6.10 -11.92
N PHE A 39 -8.60 -5.64 -10.69
CA PHE A 39 -7.47 -5.61 -9.76
C PHE A 39 -7.10 -7.02 -9.31
N GLY A 40 -5.87 -7.43 -9.65
CA GLY A 40 -5.34 -8.75 -9.39
C GLY A 40 -6.10 -9.90 -10.05
N GLU A 41 -6.77 -9.65 -11.18
CA GLU A 41 -7.57 -10.64 -11.91
C GLU A 41 -6.74 -11.80 -12.51
N HIS A 42 -5.43 -11.58 -12.71
CA HIS A 42 -4.52 -12.58 -13.29
C HIS A 42 -4.14 -13.71 -12.33
N HIS A 43 -4.63 -13.69 -11.09
CA HIS A 43 -4.45 -14.76 -10.11
C HIS A 43 -5.74 -14.99 -9.33
N PRO A 44 -5.91 -16.15 -8.68
CA PRO A 44 -7.11 -16.46 -7.92
C PRO A 44 -7.44 -15.36 -6.92
N THR A 45 -8.72 -15.01 -6.80
CA THR A 45 -9.18 -13.99 -5.85
C THR A 45 -8.66 -14.30 -4.45
N THR A 46 -7.90 -13.36 -3.91
CA THR A 46 -7.28 -13.51 -2.59
C THR A 46 -8.22 -13.02 -1.49
N GLN A 47 -8.04 -13.51 -0.27
CA GLN A 47 -8.77 -12.99 0.89
C GLN A 47 -8.56 -11.47 1.07
N GLN A 48 -7.40 -10.95 0.66
CA GLN A 48 -7.10 -9.51 0.71
C GLN A 48 -7.97 -8.69 -0.24
N GLN A 49 -8.14 -9.11 -1.50
CA GLN A 49 -9.04 -8.42 -2.44
C GLN A 49 -10.48 -8.40 -1.94
N VAL A 50 -10.96 -9.52 -1.38
CA VAL A 50 -12.28 -9.59 -0.76
C VAL A 50 -12.38 -8.62 0.43
N GLN A 51 -11.35 -8.55 1.27
CA GLN A 51 -11.33 -7.64 2.41
C GLN A 51 -11.38 -6.17 1.95
N ILE A 52 -10.56 -5.79 0.98
CA ILE A 52 -10.52 -4.42 0.44
C ILE A 52 -11.90 -4.00 -0.10
N ARG A 53 -12.56 -4.88 -0.86
CA ARG A 53 -13.91 -4.62 -1.38
C ARG A 53 -14.98 -4.53 -0.29
N ARG A 54 -14.77 -5.17 0.86
CA ARG A 54 -15.72 -5.14 1.98
C ARG A 54 -15.50 -3.98 2.93
N SER A 55 -14.25 -3.68 3.28
CA SER A 55 -13.92 -2.60 4.21
C SER A 55 -13.70 -1.26 3.53
N HIS A 56 -13.51 -1.24 2.20
CA HIS A 56 -13.07 -0.06 1.45
C HIS A 56 -11.77 0.51 2.02
N GLU A 57 -10.88 -0.36 2.45
CA GLU A 57 -9.61 0.02 3.07
C GLU A 57 -8.50 -0.89 2.58
N ALA A 58 -7.34 -0.30 2.32
CA ALA A 58 -6.15 -1.01 1.91
C ALA A 58 -4.87 -0.29 2.36
N PRO A 59 -3.76 -1.00 2.59
CA PRO A 59 -2.49 -0.35 2.89
C PRO A 59 -1.89 0.30 1.64
N GLU A 60 -1.24 1.46 1.81
CA GLU A 60 -0.59 2.18 0.70
C GLU A 60 0.51 1.38 -0.01
N THR A 61 1.13 0.46 0.72
CA THR A 61 2.26 -0.35 0.26
C THR A 61 1.84 -1.60 -0.50
N MET A 62 0.55 -1.97 -0.49
CA MET A 62 0.09 -3.12 -1.25
C MET A 62 0.22 -2.83 -2.74
N LEU A 63 0.87 -3.76 -3.44
CA LEU A 63 0.96 -3.79 -4.89
C LEU A 63 0.31 -5.06 -5.41
N ASP A 64 -0.45 -4.93 -6.47
CA ASP A 64 -1.02 -6.07 -7.19
C ASP A 64 -1.07 -5.79 -8.70
N ASP A 65 -1.40 -6.81 -9.50
CA ASP A 65 -1.51 -6.67 -10.95
C ASP A 65 -2.72 -5.83 -11.38
N CYS A 66 -2.53 -4.99 -12.40
CA CYS A 66 -3.64 -4.44 -13.17
C CYS A 66 -4.07 -5.46 -14.24
N GLY A 67 -5.23 -6.07 -14.04
CA GLY A 67 -5.85 -7.03 -14.97
C GLY A 67 -6.54 -6.43 -16.18
N HIS A 68 -6.57 -5.09 -16.31
CA HIS A 68 -7.37 -4.45 -17.33
C HIS A 68 -6.89 -4.85 -18.75
N PRO A 69 -7.75 -5.35 -19.65
CA PRO A 69 -7.32 -5.92 -20.93
C PRO A 69 -6.47 -5.00 -21.81
N ARG A 70 -6.77 -3.69 -21.81
CA ARG A 70 -5.96 -2.68 -22.51
C ARG A 70 -4.52 -2.55 -21.98
N HIS A 71 -4.27 -2.92 -20.72
CA HIS A 71 -2.99 -2.78 -20.04
C HIS A 71 -2.31 -4.13 -19.77
N ALA A 72 -2.98 -5.26 -20.00
CA ALA A 72 -2.46 -6.59 -19.73
C ALA A 72 -1.07 -6.86 -20.35
N PRO A 73 -0.75 -6.41 -21.59
CA PRO A 73 0.59 -6.61 -22.16
C PRO A 73 1.71 -5.83 -21.44
N LEU A 74 1.36 -4.81 -20.66
CA LEU A 74 2.32 -3.97 -19.95
C LEU A 74 2.65 -4.51 -18.56
N HIS A 75 1.89 -5.50 -18.07
CA HIS A 75 2.09 -6.12 -16.76
C HIS A 75 2.23 -5.08 -15.63
N LEU A 76 1.34 -4.08 -15.65
CA LEU A 76 1.40 -2.98 -14.68
C LEU A 76 1.12 -3.49 -13.27
N LYS A 77 1.93 -3.05 -12.31
CA LYS A 77 1.68 -3.17 -10.88
C LYS A 77 1.09 -1.88 -10.36
N VAL A 78 0.00 -1.98 -9.61
CA VAL A 78 -0.75 -0.84 -9.09
C VAL A 78 -1.08 -1.05 -7.62
N THR A 79 -1.28 0.04 -6.88
CA THR A 79 -1.83 -0.05 -5.53
C THR A 79 -3.36 -0.10 -5.60
N PRO A 80 -4.04 -0.62 -4.58
CA PRO A 80 -5.49 -0.50 -4.44
C PRO A 80 -5.99 0.95 -4.52
N LEU A 81 -5.13 1.91 -4.14
CA LEU A 81 -5.44 3.34 -4.09
C LEU A 81 -5.24 4.07 -5.43
N SER A 82 -4.66 3.40 -6.42
CA SER A 82 -4.40 3.99 -7.72
C SER A 82 -5.72 4.25 -8.46
N GLY A 83 -5.88 5.41 -9.06
CA GLY A 83 -7.02 5.69 -9.96
C GLY A 83 -6.93 4.87 -11.24
N CYS A 84 -8.09 4.48 -11.79
CA CYS A 84 -8.17 3.67 -13.01
C CYS A 84 -9.16 4.26 -14.01
N ASP A 85 -8.66 4.75 -15.15
CA ASP A 85 -9.52 5.23 -16.26
C ASP A 85 -10.35 4.12 -16.92
N GLY A 86 -9.99 2.86 -16.66
CA GLY A 86 -10.74 1.67 -17.07
C GLY A 86 -11.54 1.06 -15.93
N PHE A 87 -11.90 1.82 -14.90
CA PHE A 87 -12.60 1.30 -13.74
C PHE A 87 -13.92 0.61 -14.12
N GLU A 88 -14.04 -0.65 -13.72
CA GLU A 88 -15.29 -1.42 -13.72
C GLU A 88 -15.54 -1.88 -12.28
N PRO A 89 -16.69 -1.57 -11.66
CA PRO A 89 -16.93 -1.93 -10.27
C PRO A 89 -16.96 -3.46 -10.09
N ALA A 90 -16.22 -3.95 -9.10
CA ALA A 90 -16.27 -5.35 -8.71
C ALA A 90 -17.65 -5.72 -8.14
N ARG A 91 -18.12 -6.92 -8.48
CA ARG A 91 -19.38 -7.49 -7.97
C ARG A 91 -19.20 -8.27 -6.68
#